data_AF-A0A7S4EL53-F1
#
_entry.id   AF-A0A7S4EL53-F1
#
_cell.length_a   1.000
_cell.length_b   1.000
_cell.length_c   1.000
_cell.angle_alpha   90.00
_cell.angle_beta   90.00
_cell.angle_gamma   90.00
#
_symmetry.space_group_name_H-M   'P 1'
#
loop_
_entity.id
_entity.type
_entity.pdbx_description
1 polymer ?
#
loop_
_entity_poly.entity_id
_entity_poly.type
_entity_poly.pdbx_seq_one_letter_code
_entity_poly.pdbx_strand_id
1 'polypeptide(L)'
;MPNFSKLTSLAFVIAVANQVNHLTSAHVLPGKDGDREMTTTHRRHLLEDGNECVLYLKEVEFEDPTLNESSWSCEVPRDQARRFGGVDIMGIQGVSKEWIDAHYPISGESIMKTQGAYVQKSITTGETKIIVPNEASISIESLSEEDPRHHRQRRQNLGSKVSGTKKTLVIRVIDGNNEVIAASKKQLEDDVFLDPVCLKSQYAACSHNQLIIEQATNIDPLGVIDMKVDNVANTNAIESEARARAIELYNADTELDLVLFCMPDVGDWIGYGYYNRFDSWYKGPWCQSVSLQMHEVGHNFNMEHSGLGNDRYGDESGIMGYSFDEDDTPRMCFNPAKNYQLGWYSLQQVSINPLEYIGNPQTYVLNGINEYDTNGNNNNKIVLRLEQDGDTNIETGIDFYVGYNHANGINVGTRGSQNKVVVLQKNGGGPFGRGTSLLLASLSPGDSYVIPNLNGSSVVITFQSVTSDLKDATIKVTVNEDPIPTQAPSVSPPTTTIPTSATTYYPTSYPTSYPTYYPTYYPTSGDDQCVDDPNYKYKNDKKKTCKKWVAKGTSKLNKKKKRKLKKKCKKKWKKQRVWDSCPATCALVNLGPCAVLML
;
A
#
# COMPACT_ATOMS: atom_id res chain seq x y z
N MET A 1 -17.97 -40.10 -57.13
CA MET A 1 -18.56 -41.37 -57.65
C MET A 1 -17.57 -41.96 -58.64
N PRO A 2 -17.33 -43.29 -58.72
CA PRO A 2 -18.09 -44.41 -58.14
C PRO A 2 -17.28 -45.26 -57.10
N ASN A 3 -17.91 -45.74 -56.02
CA ASN A 3 -18.46 -47.10 -55.74
C ASN A 3 -17.43 -48.14 -55.24
N PHE A 4 -17.73 -49.12 -54.38
CA PHE A 4 -18.65 -49.35 -53.24
C PHE A 4 -18.29 -50.77 -52.71
N SER A 5 -18.54 -51.04 -51.42
CA SER A 5 -18.81 -52.38 -50.81
C SER A 5 -17.59 -53.29 -50.48
N LYS A 6 -17.44 -54.02 -49.35
CA LYS A 6 -18.26 -54.53 -48.21
C LYS A 6 -17.30 -54.93 -47.04
N LEU A 7 -17.62 -54.69 -45.76
CA LEU A 7 -18.12 -55.66 -44.73
C LEU A 7 -17.51 -57.08 -44.85
N THR A 8 -17.00 -57.82 -43.87
CA THR A 8 -17.16 -57.99 -42.39
C THR A 8 -16.17 -59.14 -42.03
N SER A 9 -15.44 -59.23 -40.92
CA SER A 9 -15.90 -59.75 -39.62
C SER A 9 -14.73 -59.87 -38.63
N LEU A 10 -15.02 -59.46 -37.41
CA LEU A 10 -14.52 -59.85 -36.09
C LEU A 10 -13.65 -61.14 -35.99
N ALA A 11 -12.49 -61.04 -35.33
CA ALA A 11 -11.92 -62.10 -34.50
C ALA A 11 -11.20 -61.50 -33.29
N PHE A 12 -11.78 -61.76 -32.11
CA PHE A 12 -11.26 -61.51 -30.78
C PHE A 12 -10.00 -62.35 -30.53
N VAL A 13 -8.89 -61.73 -30.11
CA VAL A 13 -7.87 -62.42 -29.29
C VAL A 13 -7.44 -61.48 -28.16
N ILE A 14 -7.78 -61.91 -26.96
CA ILE A 14 -7.35 -61.35 -25.67
C ILE A 14 -5.90 -61.76 -25.45
N ALA A 15 -5.02 -60.79 -25.19
CA ALA A 15 -3.74 -61.04 -24.52
C ALA A 15 -3.48 -59.92 -23.50
N VAL A 16 -3.30 -60.36 -22.27
CA VAL A 16 -3.23 -59.61 -21.01
C VAL A 16 -1.76 -59.32 -20.67
N ALA A 17 -1.53 -58.19 -19.99
CA ALA A 17 -0.33 -57.80 -19.21
C ALA A 17 0.95 -57.44 -20.03
N ASN A 18 1.73 -56.40 -19.76
CA ASN A 18 1.99 -55.65 -18.52
C ASN A 18 2.20 -54.15 -18.82
N GLN A 19 1.52 -53.28 -18.06
CA GLN A 19 1.92 -51.88 -17.88
C GLN A 19 3.13 -51.84 -16.94
N VAL A 20 4.25 -51.30 -17.41
CA VAL A 20 5.33 -50.84 -16.53
C VAL A 20 4.98 -49.41 -16.12
N ASN A 21 4.34 -49.28 -14.96
CA ASN A 21 4.22 -48.01 -14.25
C ASN A 21 5.62 -47.62 -13.75
N HIS A 22 6.25 -46.62 -14.39
CA HIS A 22 7.31 -45.87 -13.72
C HIS A 22 6.65 -44.89 -12.73
N LEU A 23 6.41 -45.40 -11.52
CA LEU A 23 6.17 -44.61 -10.33
C LEU A 23 7.46 -43.84 -9.99
N THR A 24 7.54 -42.56 -10.33
CA THR A 24 8.43 -41.65 -9.59
C THR A 24 7.80 -41.41 -8.23
N SER A 25 8.31 -42.12 -7.23
CA SER A 25 7.89 -42.03 -5.84
C SER A 25 8.16 -40.62 -5.32
N ALA A 26 7.10 -39.83 -5.09
CA ALA A 26 7.18 -38.66 -4.24
C ALA A 26 7.48 -39.15 -2.82
N HIS A 27 8.69 -38.87 -2.32
CA HIS A 27 9.07 -39.22 -0.96
C HIS A 27 8.28 -38.38 0.05
N VAL A 28 7.12 -38.90 0.47
CA VAL A 28 6.45 -38.51 1.71
C VAL A 28 7.19 -39.21 2.85
N LEU A 29 8.02 -38.49 3.60
CA LEU A 29 8.68 -39.05 4.79
C LEU A 29 7.70 -39.02 5.98
N PRO A 30 7.49 -40.15 6.67
CA PRO A 30 6.96 -40.15 8.03
C PRO A 30 8.06 -39.67 8.97
N GLY A 31 7.77 -38.66 9.80
CA GLY A 31 8.70 -38.21 10.83
C GLY A 31 9.07 -39.36 11.77
N LYS A 32 10.35 -39.67 11.88
CA LYS A 32 10.90 -40.45 12.98
C LYS A 32 11.23 -39.49 14.12
N ASP A 33 10.42 -39.53 15.17
CA ASP A 33 10.92 -39.57 16.55
C ASP A 33 9.82 -40.09 17.45
N GLY A 34 10.20 -41.05 18.30
CA GLY A 34 9.29 -41.77 19.18
C GLY A 34 8.87 -40.91 20.35
N ASP A 35 7.67 -40.33 20.24
CA ASP A 35 6.68 -40.33 21.32
C ASP A 35 5.31 -40.06 20.69
N ARG A 36 4.34 -40.87 21.08
CA ARG A 36 3.05 -41.04 20.39
C ARG A 36 2.12 -39.86 20.71
N GLU A 37 2.22 -38.77 19.96
CA GLU A 37 1.19 -37.73 19.88
C GLU A 37 0.67 -37.59 18.44
N MET A 38 -0.55 -38.10 18.23
CA MET A 38 -1.26 -38.17 16.97
C MET A 38 -1.86 -36.79 16.63
N THR A 39 -1.12 -35.88 15.98
CA THR A 39 -1.67 -34.64 15.38
C THR A 39 -0.79 -34.06 14.23
N THR A 40 -0.60 -34.74 13.09
CA THR A 40 0.02 -34.08 11.93
C THR A 40 -1.00 -33.23 11.16
N THR A 41 -1.16 -31.96 11.56
CA THR A 41 -2.09 -30.99 10.95
C THR A 41 -1.58 -30.37 9.64
N HIS A 42 -0.46 -30.85 9.09
CA HIS A 42 0.22 -30.24 7.94
C HIS A 42 0.69 -31.28 6.92
N ARG A 43 0.61 -30.93 5.63
CA ARG A 43 1.28 -31.62 4.52
C ARG A 43 2.53 -30.84 4.13
N ARG A 44 3.63 -31.54 3.88
CA ARG A 44 4.92 -30.95 3.51
C ARG A 44 5.39 -31.50 2.17
N HIS A 45 5.92 -30.61 1.35
CA HIS A 45 6.54 -30.93 0.06
C HIS A 45 7.93 -30.31 0.03
N LEU A 46 8.96 -31.14 -0.09
CA LEU A 46 10.32 -30.65 -0.25
C LEU A 46 10.43 -29.86 -1.56
N LEU A 47 11.11 -28.72 -1.50
CA LEU A 47 11.55 -28.02 -2.70
C LEU A 47 12.78 -28.78 -3.24
N GLU A 48 12.86 -28.92 -4.55
CA GLU A 48 14.05 -29.44 -5.23
C GLU A 48 15.24 -28.50 -4.94
N ASP A 49 16.44 -29.05 -4.85
CA ASP A 49 17.64 -28.27 -4.54
C ASP A 49 17.90 -27.24 -5.65
N GLY A 50 18.14 -25.99 -5.27
CA GLY A 50 18.30 -24.89 -6.22
C GLY A 50 16.98 -24.32 -6.73
N ASN A 51 15.86 -24.64 -6.08
CA ASN A 51 14.59 -24.01 -6.38
C ASN A 51 14.66 -22.50 -6.21
N GLU A 52 14.18 -21.81 -7.23
CA GLU A 52 14.10 -20.36 -7.31
C GLU A 52 12.65 -19.90 -7.44
N CYS A 53 12.37 -18.72 -6.91
CA CYS A 53 11.08 -18.08 -7.06
C CYS A 53 11.25 -16.57 -7.13
N VAL A 54 10.31 -15.90 -7.78
CA VAL A 54 10.32 -14.45 -7.89
C VAL A 54 9.77 -13.84 -6.60
N LEU A 55 10.50 -12.89 -6.04
CA LEU A 55 10.10 -12.17 -4.84
C LEU A 55 9.13 -11.05 -5.20
N TYR A 56 7.99 -11.02 -4.52
CA TYR A 56 7.06 -9.89 -4.55
C TYR A 56 6.81 -9.36 -3.15
N LEU A 57 6.84 -8.05 -3.00
CA LEU A 57 6.49 -7.38 -1.78
C LEU A 57 4.98 -7.12 -1.76
N LYS A 58 4.31 -7.65 -0.72
CA LYS A 58 2.89 -7.47 -0.41
C LYS A 58 2.74 -6.33 0.58
N GLU A 59 1.78 -5.43 0.36
CA GLU A 59 1.34 -4.42 1.32
C GLU A 59 -0.10 -4.66 1.69
N VAL A 60 -0.41 -4.73 2.98
CA VAL A 60 -1.77 -4.95 3.48
C VAL A 60 -2.19 -3.77 4.32
N GLU A 61 -3.33 -3.19 3.96
CA GLU A 61 -4.00 -2.15 4.72
C GLU A 61 -5.08 -2.77 5.65
N PHE A 62 -5.16 -2.26 6.87
CA PHE A 62 -6.12 -2.66 7.90
C PHE A 62 -6.92 -1.47 8.41
N GLU A 63 -8.09 -1.74 8.98
CA GLU A 63 -8.95 -0.72 9.61
C GLU A 63 -8.25 0.06 10.74
N ASP A 64 -7.30 -0.59 11.43
CA ASP A 64 -6.38 0.08 12.34
C ASP A 64 -5.04 0.26 11.61
N PRO A 65 -4.69 1.48 11.17
CA PRO A 65 -3.47 1.74 10.41
C PRO A 65 -2.18 1.32 11.15
N THR A 66 -2.24 1.16 12.48
CA THR A 66 -1.10 0.65 13.27
C THR A 66 -0.82 -0.84 13.08
N LEU A 67 -1.70 -1.55 12.38
CA LEU A 67 -1.58 -2.95 12.02
C LEU A 67 -1.11 -3.16 10.57
N ASN A 68 -1.01 -2.08 9.77
CA ASN A 68 -0.56 -2.16 8.39
C ASN A 68 0.79 -2.87 8.29
N GLU A 69 0.86 -3.85 7.40
CA GLU A 69 2.00 -4.75 7.33
C GLU A 69 2.51 -4.89 5.89
N SER A 70 3.81 -5.09 5.78
CA SER A 70 4.47 -5.43 4.52
C SER A 70 5.16 -6.78 4.69
N SER A 71 5.12 -7.62 3.65
CA SER A 71 5.75 -8.94 3.71
C SER A 71 6.20 -9.43 2.33
N TRP A 72 7.31 -10.17 2.30
CA TRP A 72 7.80 -10.78 1.07
C TRP A 72 7.12 -12.13 0.83
N SER A 73 6.66 -12.30 -0.41
CA SER A 73 6.11 -13.55 -0.93
C SER A 73 6.97 -14.03 -2.11
N CYS A 74 6.85 -15.31 -2.41
CA CYS A 74 7.68 -16.03 -3.36
C CYS A 74 6.76 -16.72 -4.39
N GLU A 75 6.83 -16.27 -5.64
CA GLU A 75 6.08 -16.78 -6.79
C GLU A 75 6.88 -17.89 -7.49
N VAL A 76 6.36 -19.11 -7.47
CA VAL A 76 6.91 -20.27 -8.17
C VAL A 76 6.29 -20.42 -9.56
N PRO A 77 7.01 -21.02 -10.53
CA PRO A 77 6.47 -21.35 -11.84
C PRO A 77 5.17 -22.17 -11.80
N ARG A 78 4.29 -21.99 -12.79
CA ARG A 78 2.94 -22.63 -12.81
C ARG A 78 2.99 -24.17 -12.74
N ASP A 79 3.96 -24.79 -13.42
CA ASP A 79 4.14 -26.24 -13.40
C ASP A 79 4.52 -26.75 -12.01
N GLN A 80 5.28 -25.96 -11.25
CA GLN A 80 5.56 -26.22 -9.84
C GLN A 80 4.33 -25.94 -8.96
N ALA A 81 3.62 -24.83 -9.19
CA ALA A 81 2.40 -24.45 -8.47
C ALA A 81 1.33 -25.54 -8.51
N ARG A 82 1.19 -26.27 -9.63
CA ARG A 82 0.28 -27.43 -9.76
C ARG A 82 0.53 -28.50 -8.70
N ARG A 83 1.79 -28.70 -8.28
CA ARG A 83 2.15 -29.64 -7.20
C ARG A 83 1.63 -29.19 -5.83
N PHE A 84 1.30 -27.90 -5.67
CA PHE A 84 0.81 -27.29 -4.45
C PHE A 84 -0.69 -26.95 -4.51
N GLY A 85 -1.41 -27.52 -5.48
CA GLY A 85 -2.84 -27.25 -5.68
C GLY A 85 -3.11 -25.91 -6.35
N GLY A 86 -2.20 -25.46 -7.23
CA GLY A 86 -2.34 -24.24 -8.01
C GLY A 86 -1.84 -22.97 -7.32
N VAL A 87 -1.33 -23.07 -6.09
CA VAL A 87 -0.79 -21.92 -5.35
C VAL A 87 0.57 -21.54 -5.94
N ASP A 88 0.57 -20.47 -6.72
CA ASP A 88 1.72 -19.89 -7.41
C ASP A 88 2.55 -19.00 -6.50
N ILE A 89 1.92 -18.21 -5.62
CA ILE A 89 2.61 -17.27 -4.73
C ILE A 89 2.36 -17.61 -3.26
N MET A 90 3.44 -17.67 -2.47
CA MET A 90 3.41 -18.12 -1.08
C MET A 90 4.20 -17.17 -0.17
N GLY A 91 3.68 -16.93 1.04
CA GLY A 91 4.41 -16.21 2.08
C GLY A 91 5.64 -17.00 2.56
N ILE A 92 6.70 -16.28 2.90
CA ILE A 92 7.97 -16.84 3.37
C ILE A 92 7.98 -16.88 4.90
N GLN A 93 8.36 -18.01 5.49
CA GLN A 93 8.52 -18.19 6.93
C GLN A 93 9.89 -18.78 7.25
N GLY A 94 10.49 -18.33 8.35
CA GLY A 94 11.81 -18.78 8.80
C GLY A 94 12.93 -17.78 8.50
N VAL A 95 12.68 -16.84 7.60
CA VAL A 95 13.53 -15.66 7.34
C VAL A 95 12.73 -14.41 7.70
N SER A 96 13.39 -13.43 8.34
CA SER A 96 12.72 -12.18 8.70
C SER A 96 12.67 -11.23 7.51
N LYS A 97 11.67 -10.34 7.49
CA LYS A 97 11.57 -9.32 6.45
C LYS A 97 12.81 -8.42 6.42
N GLU A 98 13.32 -8.05 7.59
CA GLU A 98 14.52 -7.21 7.71
C GLU A 98 15.75 -7.87 7.09
N TRP A 99 15.86 -9.20 7.19
CA TRP A 99 16.93 -9.93 6.51
C TRP A 99 16.76 -9.87 5.00
N ILE A 100 15.54 -10.07 4.49
CA ILE A 100 15.26 -9.99 3.04
C ILE A 100 15.53 -8.58 2.52
N ASP A 101 15.02 -7.55 3.20
CA ASP A 101 15.23 -6.14 2.86
C ASP A 101 16.73 -5.77 2.84
N ALA A 102 17.54 -6.35 3.73
CA ALA A 102 18.99 -6.11 3.77
C ALA A 102 19.76 -6.69 2.56
N HIS A 103 19.08 -7.45 1.69
CA HIS A 103 19.61 -7.90 0.40
C HIS A 103 19.06 -7.10 -0.78
N TYR A 104 18.34 -6.01 -0.50
CA TYR A 104 17.83 -5.04 -1.49
C TYR A 104 17.06 -5.66 -2.67
N PRO A 105 16.14 -6.63 -2.44
CA PRO A 105 15.34 -7.17 -3.52
C PRO A 105 14.40 -6.12 -4.11
N ILE A 106 14.23 -6.20 -5.42
CA ILE A 106 13.25 -5.45 -6.19
C ILE A 106 12.05 -6.37 -6.42
N SER A 107 10.85 -5.90 -6.05
CA SER A 107 9.62 -6.67 -6.22
C SER A 107 9.37 -6.97 -7.70
N GLY A 108 9.17 -8.25 -8.02
CA GLY A 108 9.11 -8.76 -9.38
C GLY A 108 10.48 -9.00 -10.00
N GLU A 109 11.49 -8.19 -9.72
CA GLU A 109 12.77 -8.25 -10.44
C GLU A 109 13.88 -9.01 -9.68
N SER A 110 13.58 -9.59 -8.52
CA SER A 110 14.53 -10.38 -7.74
C SER A 110 14.01 -11.79 -7.51
N ILE A 111 14.93 -12.74 -7.46
CA ILE A 111 14.66 -14.14 -7.13
C ILE A 111 15.27 -14.52 -5.78
N MET A 112 14.56 -15.39 -5.09
CA MET A 112 15.09 -16.10 -3.93
C MET A 112 15.42 -17.53 -4.34
N LYS A 113 16.68 -17.94 -4.12
CA LYS A 113 17.13 -19.33 -4.29
C LYS A 113 17.25 -19.98 -2.93
N THR A 114 16.81 -21.23 -2.82
CA THR A 114 16.88 -21.98 -1.56
C THR A 114 17.40 -23.40 -1.75
N GLN A 115 18.06 -23.93 -0.72
CA GLN A 115 18.43 -25.35 -0.63
C GLN A 115 18.00 -25.87 0.74
N GLY A 116 17.24 -26.96 0.77
CA GLY A 116 16.67 -27.51 2.01
C GLY A 116 15.40 -26.81 2.53
N ALA A 117 14.84 -25.85 1.79
CA ALA A 117 13.51 -25.29 2.09
C ALA A 117 12.38 -26.25 1.67
N TYR A 118 11.17 -26.03 2.19
CA TYR A 118 10.01 -26.84 1.85
C TYR A 118 8.71 -26.05 1.88
N VAL A 119 7.75 -26.47 1.07
CA VAL A 119 6.38 -25.95 1.09
C VAL A 119 5.58 -26.69 2.17
N GLN A 120 4.91 -25.94 3.03
CA GLN A 120 4.00 -26.49 4.04
C GLN A 120 2.58 -26.00 3.79
N LYS A 121 1.65 -26.95 3.67
CA LYS A 121 0.21 -26.70 3.57
C LYS A 121 -0.49 -27.12 4.86
N SER A 122 -1.22 -26.21 5.46
CA SER A 122 -2.12 -26.49 6.58
C SER A 122 -3.32 -27.29 6.11
N ILE A 123 -3.57 -28.45 6.74
CA ILE A 123 -4.73 -29.29 6.43
C ILE A 123 -6.01 -28.63 6.95
N THR A 124 -5.92 -27.93 8.08
CA THR A 124 -7.07 -27.29 8.73
C THR A 124 -7.47 -25.98 8.05
N THR A 125 -6.48 -25.18 7.65
CA THR A 125 -6.73 -23.82 7.17
C THR A 125 -6.51 -23.66 5.66
N GLY A 126 -5.99 -24.68 4.97
CA GLY A 126 -5.65 -24.61 3.54
C GLY A 126 -4.43 -23.73 3.21
N GLU A 127 -3.95 -22.94 4.17
CA GLU A 127 -2.85 -22.00 4.01
C GLU A 127 -1.56 -22.71 3.58
N THR A 128 -0.90 -22.15 2.56
CA THR A 128 0.33 -22.70 1.97
C THR A 128 1.46 -21.67 2.08
N LYS A 129 2.60 -22.08 2.64
CA LYS A 129 3.76 -21.22 2.90
C LYS A 129 5.05 -21.93 2.51
N ILE A 130 6.08 -21.14 2.22
CA ILE A 130 7.46 -21.64 2.11
C ILE A 130 8.12 -21.52 3.47
N ILE A 131 8.65 -22.63 3.96
CA ILE A 131 9.40 -22.72 5.20
C ILE A 131 10.89 -22.84 4.86
N VAL A 132 11.67 -21.88 5.33
CA VAL A 132 13.13 -21.87 5.26
C VAL A 132 13.63 -22.23 6.67
N PRO A 133 13.98 -23.49 6.94
CA PRO A 133 14.51 -23.88 8.24
C PRO A 133 15.93 -23.32 8.46
N ASN A 134 16.44 -23.37 9.69
CA ASN A 134 17.74 -22.78 10.04
C ASN A 134 18.92 -23.43 9.30
N GLU A 135 18.78 -24.69 8.93
CA GLU A 135 19.75 -25.48 8.17
C GLU A 135 19.68 -25.26 6.64
N ALA A 136 18.65 -24.56 6.15
CA ALA A 136 18.53 -24.25 4.73
C ALA A 136 19.48 -23.12 4.34
N SER A 137 19.97 -23.17 3.10
CA SER A 137 20.65 -22.03 2.49
C SER A 137 19.66 -21.17 1.70
N ILE A 138 19.92 -19.86 1.69
CA ILE A 138 19.12 -18.87 0.98
C ILE A 138 20.07 -17.84 0.34
N SER A 139 19.81 -17.48 -0.91
CA SER A 139 20.39 -16.31 -1.58
C SER A 139 19.29 -15.50 -2.27
N ILE A 140 19.54 -14.20 -2.40
CA ILE A 140 18.69 -13.27 -3.14
C ILE A 140 19.56 -12.68 -4.24
N GLU A 141 19.05 -12.73 -5.47
CA GLU A 141 19.75 -12.28 -6.67
C GLU A 141 18.77 -11.54 -7.56
N SER A 142 19.24 -10.56 -8.34
CA SER A 142 18.42 -9.93 -9.37
C SER A 142 18.15 -10.91 -10.50
N LEU A 143 16.96 -10.85 -11.08
CA LEU A 143 16.65 -11.55 -12.32
C LEU A 143 17.51 -11.00 -13.45
N SER A 144 18.04 -11.90 -14.29
CA SER A 144 18.74 -11.51 -15.51
C SER A 144 17.79 -10.83 -16.49
N GLU A 145 18.24 -9.77 -17.17
CA GLU A 145 17.46 -9.03 -18.18
C GLU A 145 16.83 -9.92 -19.29
N GLU A 146 17.44 -11.07 -19.58
CA GLU A 146 16.98 -12.03 -20.59
C GLU A 146 16.02 -13.09 -20.02
N ASP A 147 15.72 -13.03 -18.72
CA ASP A 147 14.82 -13.97 -18.07
C ASP A 147 13.38 -13.77 -18.60
N PRO A 148 12.69 -14.85 -19.03
CA PRO A 148 11.31 -14.74 -19.50
C PRO A 148 10.34 -14.09 -18.49
N ARG A 149 10.65 -14.14 -17.20
CA ARG A 149 9.85 -13.51 -16.13
C ARG A 149 9.97 -11.99 -16.14
N HIS A 150 11.11 -11.43 -16.59
CA HIS A 150 11.24 -9.98 -16.86
C HIS A 150 10.34 -9.54 -18.00
N HIS A 151 10.26 -10.33 -19.08
CA HIS A 151 9.37 -10.03 -20.20
C HIS A 151 7.89 -10.00 -19.81
N ARG A 152 7.46 -10.81 -18.83
CA ARG A 152 6.10 -10.77 -18.28
C ARG A 152 5.82 -9.41 -17.61
N GLN A 153 6.75 -8.91 -16.80
CA GLN A 153 6.61 -7.61 -16.14
C GLN A 153 6.65 -6.43 -17.12
N ARG A 154 7.52 -6.49 -18.12
CA ARG A 154 7.57 -5.51 -19.21
C ARG A 154 6.29 -5.50 -20.02
N ARG A 155 5.74 -6.67 -20.39
CA ARG A 155 4.48 -6.77 -21.13
C ARG A 155 3.32 -6.10 -20.38
N GLN A 156 3.29 -6.21 -19.06
CA GLN A 156 2.24 -5.61 -18.24
C GLN A 156 2.47 -4.08 -18.01
N ASN A 157 3.54 -3.46 -18.54
CA ASN A 157 4.04 -2.11 -18.24
C ASN A 157 3.80 -1.67 -16.78
N LEU A 158 4.12 -2.52 -15.81
CA LEU A 158 3.92 -2.24 -14.39
C LEU A 158 5.06 -1.40 -13.76
N GLY A 159 6.12 -1.12 -14.53
CA GLY A 159 7.30 -0.37 -14.10
C GLY A 159 7.28 1.13 -14.42
N SER A 160 8.47 1.76 -14.34
CA SER A 160 8.67 3.19 -14.55
C SER A 160 8.11 3.68 -15.89
N LYS A 161 7.20 4.66 -15.85
CA LYS A 161 6.38 5.18 -16.98
C LYS A 161 5.21 4.29 -17.39
N VAL A 162 4.26 4.14 -16.46
CA VAL A 162 3.01 3.40 -16.67
C VAL A 162 2.14 4.10 -17.71
N SER A 163 1.87 3.43 -18.82
CA SER A 163 1.05 3.97 -19.91
C SER A 163 0.41 2.85 -20.74
N GLY A 164 -0.41 3.27 -21.70
CA GLY A 164 -1.16 2.39 -22.59
C GLY A 164 -2.47 1.92 -21.99
N THR A 165 -3.05 0.92 -22.63
CA THR A 165 -4.31 0.32 -22.20
C THR A 165 -4.04 -0.91 -21.34
N LYS A 166 -4.76 -1.02 -20.21
CA LYS A 166 -4.70 -2.13 -19.26
C LYS A 166 -6.00 -2.91 -19.32
N LYS A 167 -5.90 -4.17 -19.75
CA LYS A 167 -7.01 -5.12 -19.75
C LYS A 167 -7.23 -5.65 -18.35
N THR A 168 -8.42 -5.38 -17.84
CA THR A 168 -8.76 -5.61 -16.45
C THR A 168 -9.95 -6.54 -16.30
N LEU A 169 -9.84 -7.48 -15.35
CA LEU A 169 -10.91 -8.36 -14.92
C LEU A 169 -11.25 -8.07 -13.45
N VAL A 170 -12.54 -8.00 -13.15
CA VAL A 170 -13.02 -7.93 -11.76
C VAL A 170 -13.63 -9.29 -11.40
N ILE A 171 -13.14 -9.88 -10.31
CA ILE A 171 -13.59 -11.18 -9.82
C ILE A 171 -14.33 -10.96 -8.50
N ARG A 172 -15.64 -11.18 -8.53
CA ARG A 172 -16.48 -11.23 -7.34
C ARG A 172 -16.43 -12.63 -6.75
N VAL A 173 -15.68 -12.77 -5.66
CA VAL A 173 -15.41 -14.07 -5.03
C VAL A 173 -16.59 -14.50 -4.17
N ILE A 174 -17.02 -15.74 -4.34
CA ILE A 174 -18.07 -16.40 -3.55
C ILE A 174 -17.40 -17.54 -2.78
N ASP A 175 -17.45 -17.51 -1.45
CA ASP A 175 -16.81 -18.53 -0.63
C ASP A 175 -17.57 -19.88 -0.63
N GLY A 176 -17.01 -20.89 0.05
CA GLY A 176 -17.65 -22.21 0.14
C GLY A 176 -18.98 -22.24 0.90
N ASN A 177 -19.27 -21.23 1.71
CA ASN A 177 -20.57 -21.02 2.40
C ASN A 177 -21.56 -20.21 1.55
N ASN A 178 -21.14 -19.79 0.35
CA ASN A 178 -21.85 -18.85 -0.51
C ASN A 178 -21.94 -17.43 0.06
N GLU A 179 -21.01 -17.05 0.94
CA GLU A 179 -20.79 -15.66 1.31
C GLU A 179 -20.12 -14.93 0.14
N VAL A 180 -20.63 -13.73 -0.14
CA VAL A 180 -20.20 -12.86 -1.23
C VAL A 180 -20.43 -11.43 -0.79
N ILE A 181 -19.71 -10.49 -1.38
CA ILE A 181 -19.95 -9.07 -1.11
C ILE A 181 -21.38 -8.67 -1.50
N ALA A 182 -21.91 -7.65 -0.82
CA ALA A 182 -23.26 -7.17 -1.05
C ALA A 182 -23.44 -6.55 -2.46
N ALA A 183 -22.38 -5.99 -3.04
CA ALA A 183 -22.41 -5.37 -4.35
C ALA A 183 -22.78 -6.38 -5.45
N SER A 184 -23.70 -5.98 -6.32
CA SER A 184 -24.02 -6.73 -7.54
C SER A 184 -22.86 -6.66 -8.53
N LYS A 185 -22.79 -7.62 -9.48
CA LYS A 185 -21.82 -7.51 -10.60
C LYS A 185 -21.97 -6.20 -11.37
N LYS A 186 -23.20 -5.68 -11.45
CA LYS A 186 -23.47 -4.43 -12.15
C LYS A 186 -22.88 -3.24 -11.40
N GLN A 187 -23.07 -3.16 -10.09
CA GLN A 187 -22.44 -2.13 -9.26
C GLN A 187 -20.92 -2.17 -9.42
N LEU A 188 -20.29 -3.33 -9.24
CA LEU A 188 -18.84 -3.45 -9.46
C LEU A 188 -18.37 -3.09 -10.87
N GLU A 189 -19.23 -3.28 -11.88
CA GLU A 189 -18.93 -2.84 -13.24
C GLU A 189 -18.97 -1.32 -13.35
N ASP A 190 -19.96 -0.70 -12.71
CA ASP A 190 -20.14 0.74 -12.63
C ASP A 190 -18.98 1.39 -11.87
N ASP A 191 -18.71 0.92 -10.63
CA ASP A 191 -17.68 1.43 -9.72
C ASP A 191 -16.25 1.34 -10.30
N VAL A 192 -15.98 0.38 -11.19
CA VAL A 192 -14.65 0.16 -11.79
C VAL A 192 -14.54 0.77 -13.18
N PHE A 193 -15.59 0.77 -14.00
CA PHE A 193 -15.49 1.06 -15.43
C PHE A 193 -16.45 2.10 -16.00
N LEU A 194 -17.62 2.33 -15.40
CA LEU A 194 -18.70 3.05 -16.09
C LEU A 194 -19.11 4.34 -15.40
N ASP A 195 -18.92 4.45 -14.09
CA ASP A 195 -19.31 5.65 -13.37
C ASP A 195 -18.45 6.86 -13.75
N PRO A 196 -18.98 8.09 -13.59
CA PRO A 196 -18.23 9.31 -13.85
C PRO A 196 -16.92 9.37 -13.05
N VAL A 197 -16.88 8.78 -11.85
CA VAL A 197 -15.73 8.75 -10.94
C VAL A 197 -15.46 7.31 -10.51
N CYS A 198 -14.94 6.50 -11.43
CA CYS A 198 -14.52 5.12 -11.20
C CYS A 198 -13.01 4.97 -11.39
N LEU A 199 -12.47 3.77 -11.09
CA LEU A 199 -11.06 3.45 -11.35
C LEU A 199 -10.63 3.85 -12.77
N LYS A 200 -11.43 3.47 -13.78
CA LYS A 200 -11.14 3.78 -15.19
C LYS A 200 -11.12 5.28 -15.45
N SER A 201 -12.19 6.00 -15.10
CA SER A 201 -12.30 7.41 -15.46
C SER A 201 -11.26 8.25 -14.73
N GLN A 202 -10.96 7.92 -13.47
CA GLN A 202 -10.03 8.68 -12.66
C GLN A 202 -8.57 8.42 -13.08
N TYR A 203 -8.14 7.18 -13.37
CA TYR A 203 -6.81 6.94 -13.96
C TYR A 203 -6.65 7.60 -15.34
N ALA A 204 -7.68 7.53 -16.21
CA ALA A 204 -7.65 8.19 -17.51
C ALA A 204 -7.55 9.72 -17.36
N ALA A 205 -8.30 10.30 -16.43
CA ALA A 205 -8.26 11.73 -16.14
C ALA A 205 -6.90 12.17 -15.57
N CYS A 206 -6.41 11.51 -14.52
CA CYS A 206 -5.11 11.82 -13.90
C CYS A 206 -3.93 11.66 -14.87
N SER A 207 -4.00 10.70 -15.80
CA SER A 207 -2.94 10.49 -16.78
C SER A 207 -3.11 11.30 -18.07
N HIS A 208 -4.19 12.08 -18.22
CA HIS A 208 -4.56 12.73 -19.47
C HIS A 208 -4.63 11.74 -20.65
N ASN A 209 -5.31 10.62 -20.43
CA ASN A 209 -5.50 9.50 -21.35
C ASN A 209 -4.22 8.74 -21.75
N GLN A 210 -3.10 8.97 -21.06
CA GLN A 210 -1.87 8.19 -21.29
C GLN A 210 -1.97 6.77 -20.70
N LEU A 211 -2.80 6.58 -19.67
CA LEU A 211 -3.13 5.29 -19.09
C LEU A 211 -4.65 5.09 -19.13
N ILE A 212 -5.09 4.03 -19.80
CA ILE A 212 -6.50 3.65 -19.89
C ILE A 212 -6.68 2.29 -19.24
N ILE A 213 -7.59 2.19 -18.26
CA ILE A 213 -8.04 0.91 -17.72
C ILE A 213 -9.33 0.52 -18.44
N GLU A 214 -9.43 -0.69 -18.96
CA GLU A 214 -10.63 -1.16 -19.65
C GLU A 214 -10.98 -2.60 -19.29
N GLN A 215 -12.25 -2.95 -19.48
CA GLN A 215 -12.69 -4.33 -19.33
C GLN A 215 -11.96 -5.24 -20.32
N ALA A 216 -11.48 -6.38 -19.84
CA ALA A 216 -10.92 -7.41 -20.71
C ALA A 216 -12.01 -7.92 -21.68
N THR A 217 -11.78 -7.73 -22.98
CA THR A 217 -12.74 -8.13 -24.03
C THR A 217 -12.57 -9.58 -24.51
N ASN A 218 -11.44 -10.20 -24.16
CA ASN A 218 -11.09 -11.57 -24.50
C ASN A 218 -11.58 -12.61 -23.46
N ILE A 219 -12.38 -12.18 -22.48
CA ILE A 219 -12.93 -13.02 -21.42
C ILE A 219 -14.46 -12.95 -21.48
N ASP A 220 -15.11 -14.11 -21.51
CA ASP A 220 -16.57 -14.25 -21.42
C ASP A 220 -16.94 -14.92 -20.09
N PRO A 221 -17.77 -14.31 -19.22
CA PRO A 221 -18.41 -13.00 -19.38
C PRO A 221 -17.44 -11.81 -19.20
N LEU A 222 -17.75 -10.71 -19.90
CA LEU A 222 -16.93 -9.49 -19.93
C LEU A 222 -16.96 -8.74 -18.58
N GLY A 223 -15.82 -8.17 -18.21
CA GLY A 223 -15.69 -7.19 -17.12
C GLY A 223 -15.72 -7.78 -15.72
N VAL A 224 -16.90 -8.21 -15.25
CA VAL A 224 -17.12 -8.68 -13.87
C VAL A 224 -17.66 -10.11 -13.86
N ILE A 225 -16.93 -11.00 -13.19
CA ILE A 225 -17.28 -12.42 -13.11
C ILE A 225 -17.52 -12.87 -11.67
N ASP A 226 -18.42 -13.83 -11.50
CA ASP A 226 -18.56 -14.55 -10.23
C ASP A 226 -17.60 -15.73 -10.21
N MET A 227 -16.84 -15.87 -9.13
CA MET A 227 -15.94 -17.00 -8.93
C MET A 227 -16.23 -17.65 -7.59
N LYS A 228 -16.86 -18.82 -7.65
CA LYS A 228 -17.00 -19.67 -6.47
C LYS A 228 -15.68 -20.33 -6.12
N VAL A 229 -15.37 -20.40 -4.84
CA VAL A 229 -14.27 -21.20 -4.26
C VAL A 229 -14.84 -22.20 -3.25
N ASP A 230 -14.04 -23.21 -2.89
CA ASP A 230 -14.47 -24.27 -1.98
C ASP A 230 -14.12 -23.94 -0.52
N ASN A 231 -13.07 -23.14 -0.28
CA ASN A 231 -12.64 -22.77 1.06
C ASN A 231 -13.60 -21.79 1.77
N VAL A 232 -13.67 -21.91 3.10
CA VAL A 232 -14.49 -21.07 4.00
C VAL A 232 -13.63 -20.52 5.15
N ALA A 233 -13.95 -19.31 5.62
CA ALA A 233 -13.46 -18.72 6.87
C ALA A 233 -11.94 -18.40 7.00
N ASN A 234 -11.13 -18.55 5.95
CA ASN A 234 -9.73 -18.11 5.94
C ASN A 234 -9.38 -17.33 4.66
N THR A 235 -9.07 -16.04 4.80
CA THR A 235 -8.74 -15.14 3.69
C THR A 235 -7.63 -15.71 2.82
N ASN A 236 -6.50 -16.15 3.41
CA ASN A 236 -5.36 -16.65 2.65
C ASN A 236 -5.67 -17.87 1.76
N ALA A 237 -6.57 -18.76 2.19
CA ALA A 237 -6.94 -19.94 1.43
C ALA A 237 -7.92 -19.63 0.30
N ILE A 238 -8.90 -18.75 0.58
CA ILE A 238 -9.82 -18.21 -0.44
C ILE A 238 -9.02 -17.45 -1.50
N GLU A 239 -8.08 -16.60 -1.10
CA GLU A 239 -7.19 -15.86 -1.99
C GLU A 239 -6.40 -16.79 -2.91
N SER A 240 -5.72 -17.78 -2.31
CA SER A 240 -4.89 -18.72 -3.07
C SER A 240 -5.72 -19.51 -4.08
N GLU A 241 -6.93 -19.95 -3.69
CA GLU A 241 -7.83 -20.69 -4.57
C GLU A 241 -8.43 -19.82 -5.68
N ALA A 242 -8.89 -18.61 -5.35
CA ALA A 242 -9.46 -17.68 -6.32
C ALA A 242 -8.41 -17.29 -7.39
N ARG A 243 -7.17 -17.01 -6.96
CA ARG A 243 -6.07 -16.73 -7.88
C ARG A 243 -5.75 -17.92 -8.77
N ALA A 244 -5.63 -19.12 -8.19
CA ALA A 244 -5.37 -20.34 -8.94
C ALA A 244 -6.45 -20.59 -10.02
N ARG A 245 -7.73 -20.43 -9.66
CA ARG A 245 -8.85 -20.54 -10.60
C ARG A 245 -8.82 -19.45 -11.68
N ALA A 246 -8.47 -18.21 -11.33
CA ALA A 246 -8.32 -17.11 -12.30
C ALA A 246 -7.23 -17.40 -13.33
N ILE A 247 -6.08 -17.89 -12.88
CA ILE A 247 -4.96 -18.29 -13.73
C ILE A 247 -5.35 -19.47 -14.62
N GLU A 248 -6.00 -20.50 -14.07
CA GLU A 248 -6.38 -21.70 -14.81
C GLU A 248 -7.45 -21.44 -15.88
N LEU A 249 -8.49 -20.67 -15.54
CA LEU A 249 -9.63 -20.45 -16.42
C LEU A 249 -9.39 -19.33 -17.44
N TYR A 250 -8.64 -18.30 -17.06
CA TYR A 250 -8.54 -17.07 -17.85
C TYR A 250 -7.11 -16.69 -18.22
N ASN A 251 -6.11 -17.50 -17.85
CA ASN A 251 -4.69 -17.14 -18.00
C ASN A 251 -4.39 -15.76 -17.42
N ALA A 252 -5.01 -15.44 -16.29
CA ALA A 252 -5.06 -14.10 -15.71
C ALA A 252 -3.69 -13.46 -15.53
N ASP A 253 -2.66 -14.25 -15.25
CA ASP A 253 -1.30 -13.80 -15.03
C ASP A 253 -0.49 -13.54 -16.31
N THR A 254 -1.00 -13.92 -17.49
CA THR A 254 -0.34 -13.70 -18.79
C THR A 254 -1.19 -12.96 -19.81
N GLU A 255 -2.52 -13.03 -19.72
CA GLU A 255 -3.44 -12.41 -20.68
C GLU A 255 -4.11 -11.12 -20.16
N LEU A 256 -3.98 -10.84 -18.86
CA LEU A 256 -4.50 -9.64 -18.24
C LEU A 256 -3.36 -8.78 -17.67
N ASP A 257 -3.63 -7.49 -17.63
CA ASP A 257 -2.73 -6.51 -17.03
C ASP A 257 -3.08 -6.28 -15.56
N LEU A 258 -4.38 -6.30 -15.22
CA LEU A 258 -4.89 -6.10 -13.86
C LEU A 258 -6.04 -7.07 -13.55
N VAL A 259 -6.10 -7.53 -12.30
CA VAL A 259 -7.18 -8.35 -11.77
C VAL A 259 -7.54 -7.84 -10.37
N LEU A 260 -8.78 -7.39 -10.22
CA LEU A 260 -9.32 -6.94 -8.94
C LEU A 260 -10.15 -8.06 -8.32
N PHE A 261 -9.76 -8.54 -7.14
CA PHE A 261 -10.49 -9.55 -6.40
C PHE A 261 -11.35 -8.89 -5.32
N CYS A 262 -12.67 -8.89 -5.52
CA CYS A 262 -13.64 -8.44 -4.53
C CYS A 262 -14.01 -9.62 -3.61
N MET A 263 -13.46 -9.61 -2.40
CA MET A 263 -13.56 -10.69 -1.42
C MET A 263 -14.75 -10.50 -0.48
N PRO A 264 -15.37 -11.58 0.02
CA PRO A 264 -16.37 -11.48 1.10
C PRO A 264 -15.89 -10.64 2.29
N ASP A 265 -16.82 -10.05 3.03
CA ASP A 265 -16.52 -9.13 4.14
C ASP A 265 -16.06 -9.88 5.40
N VAL A 266 -14.81 -10.40 5.35
CA VAL A 266 -14.22 -11.24 6.39
C VAL A 266 -12.81 -10.77 6.76
N GLY A 267 -12.60 -10.52 8.05
CA GLY A 267 -11.31 -10.12 8.63
C GLY A 267 -11.16 -8.60 8.83
N ASP A 268 -10.02 -8.19 9.39
CA ASP A 268 -9.77 -6.79 9.78
C ASP A 268 -8.98 -5.98 8.72
N TRP A 269 -8.53 -6.65 7.64
CA TRP A 269 -7.87 -6.01 6.49
C TRP A 269 -8.91 -5.25 5.64
N ILE A 270 -8.49 -4.30 4.80
CA ILE A 270 -9.41 -3.58 3.90
C ILE A 270 -9.03 -3.73 2.42
N GLY A 271 -7.73 -3.72 2.14
CA GLY A 271 -7.17 -3.86 0.81
C GLY A 271 -5.74 -4.39 0.88
N TYR A 272 -5.28 -5.00 -0.21
CA TYR A 272 -3.87 -5.24 -0.39
C TYR A 272 -3.50 -5.42 -1.87
N GLY A 273 -2.24 -5.11 -2.16
CA GLY A 273 -1.64 -5.21 -3.49
C GLY A 273 -0.23 -5.78 -3.42
N TYR A 274 0.22 -6.32 -4.54
CA TYR A 274 1.63 -6.64 -4.75
C TYR A 274 2.27 -5.58 -5.64
N TYR A 275 3.49 -5.20 -5.28
CA TYR A 275 4.29 -4.33 -6.14
C TYR A 275 4.70 -5.03 -7.42
N ASN A 276 4.51 -4.37 -8.57
CA ASN A 276 4.84 -4.91 -9.90
C ASN A 276 4.15 -6.24 -10.23
N ARG A 277 2.94 -6.46 -9.72
CA ARG A 277 2.12 -7.64 -10.05
C ARG A 277 0.74 -7.23 -10.53
N PHE A 278 0.02 -8.17 -11.13
CA PHE A 278 -1.25 -7.91 -11.80
C PHE A 278 -2.47 -7.90 -10.87
N ASP A 279 -2.35 -8.33 -9.61
CA ASP A 279 -3.52 -8.55 -8.74
C ASP A 279 -3.59 -7.60 -7.54
N SER A 280 -4.81 -7.13 -7.28
CA SER A 280 -5.21 -6.35 -6.11
C SER A 280 -6.45 -6.98 -5.45
N TRP A 281 -6.57 -6.81 -4.14
CA TRP A 281 -7.54 -7.52 -3.32
C TRP A 281 -8.26 -6.55 -2.40
N TYR A 282 -9.57 -6.71 -2.26
CA TYR A 282 -10.42 -5.76 -1.53
C TYR A 282 -11.43 -6.50 -0.67
N LYS A 283 -11.60 -6.06 0.58
CA LYS A 283 -12.56 -6.66 1.50
C LYS A 283 -13.95 -6.02 1.34
N GLY A 284 -14.95 -6.83 1.03
CA GLY A 284 -16.35 -6.43 1.19
C GLY A 284 -16.68 -5.13 0.41
N PRO A 285 -17.24 -4.11 1.08
CA PRO A 285 -17.63 -2.85 0.43
C PRO A 285 -16.44 -2.04 -0.07
N TRP A 286 -15.22 -2.28 0.43
CA TRP A 286 -14.01 -1.58 -0.02
C TRP A 286 -13.68 -1.83 -1.49
N CYS A 287 -14.22 -2.90 -2.09
CA CYS A 287 -14.08 -3.11 -3.53
C CYS A 287 -14.85 -2.08 -4.38
N GLN A 288 -15.73 -1.27 -3.79
CA GLN A 288 -16.48 -0.20 -4.46
C GLN A 288 -15.82 1.18 -4.26
N SER A 289 -14.81 1.29 -3.38
CA SER A 289 -14.12 2.56 -3.14
C SER A 289 -13.15 2.88 -4.28
N VAL A 290 -13.44 3.91 -5.07
CA VAL A 290 -12.51 4.39 -6.11
C VAL A 290 -11.15 4.79 -5.53
N SER A 291 -11.12 5.35 -4.32
CA SER A 291 -9.88 5.73 -3.65
C SER A 291 -9.00 4.51 -3.39
N LEU A 292 -9.56 3.46 -2.78
CA LEU A 292 -8.81 2.26 -2.47
C LEU A 292 -8.48 1.45 -3.73
N GLN A 293 -9.41 1.36 -4.69
CA GLN A 293 -9.13 0.75 -6.00
C GLN A 293 -7.91 1.40 -6.66
N MET A 294 -7.83 2.73 -6.66
CA MET A 294 -6.68 3.44 -7.22
C MET A 294 -5.41 3.22 -6.40
N HIS A 295 -5.50 3.15 -5.07
CA HIS A 295 -4.38 2.88 -4.16
C HIS A 295 -3.75 1.51 -4.43
N GLU A 296 -4.56 0.45 -4.44
CA GLU A 296 -4.07 -0.92 -4.60
C GLU A 296 -3.57 -1.21 -6.01
N VAL A 297 -4.23 -0.64 -7.04
CA VAL A 297 -3.70 -0.66 -8.42
C VAL A 297 -2.42 0.18 -8.51
N GLY A 298 -2.28 1.21 -7.67
CA GLY A 298 -1.07 1.99 -7.55
C GLY A 298 0.13 1.15 -7.11
N HIS A 299 -0.08 0.19 -6.20
CA HIS A 299 0.95 -0.79 -5.85
C HIS A 299 1.32 -1.67 -7.05
N ASN A 300 0.34 -2.16 -7.83
CA ASN A 300 0.63 -2.89 -9.06
C ASN A 300 1.55 -2.08 -10.00
N PHE A 301 1.41 -0.77 -10.01
CA PHE A 301 2.23 0.22 -10.73
C PHE A 301 3.49 0.72 -9.98
N ASN A 302 3.98 -0.08 -9.03
CA ASN A 302 5.20 0.15 -8.26
C ASN A 302 5.20 1.39 -7.35
N MET A 303 4.03 1.91 -6.98
CA MET A 303 3.93 3.08 -6.11
C MET A 303 3.83 2.69 -4.64
N GLU A 304 4.82 3.12 -3.86
CA GLU A 304 4.87 2.99 -2.41
C GLU A 304 3.97 4.02 -1.71
N HIS A 305 3.67 3.87 -0.42
CA HIS A 305 2.77 4.82 0.27
C HIS A 305 3.27 6.28 0.27
N SER A 306 2.33 7.18 0.56
CA SER A 306 2.53 8.60 0.81
C SER A 306 2.16 8.94 2.26
N GLY A 307 3.14 9.36 3.05
CA GLY A 307 2.98 9.58 4.48
C GLY A 307 3.06 11.04 4.91
N LEU A 308 2.64 11.29 6.14
CA LEU A 308 2.77 12.56 6.85
C LEU A 308 3.28 12.30 8.27
N GLY A 309 4.42 12.91 8.61
CA GLY A 309 5.07 12.67 9.90
C GLY A 309 5.42 11.19 10.09
N ASN A 310 4.89 10.57 11.14
CA ASN A 310 5.09 9.14 11.44
C ASN A 310 3.97 8.25 10.88
N ASP A 311 2.96 8.83 10.24
CA ASP A 311 1.88 8.08 9.61
C ASP A 311 2.24 7.78 8.15
N ARG A 312 2.46 6.50 7.84
CA ARG A 312 2.83 6.05 6.48
C ARG A 312 1.75 6.35 5.44
N TYR A 313 0.50 6.56 5.86
CA TYR A 313 -0.67 6.84 5.01
C TYR A 313 -1.22 8.26 5.24
N GLY A 314 -0.62 9.05 6.14
CA GLY A 314 -1.20 10.33 6.56
C GLY A 314 -1.20 11.45 5.52
N ASP A 315 -0.71 11.21 4.30
CA ASP A 315 -0.73 12.19 3.22
C ASP A 315 -2.10 12.21 2.52
N GLU A 316 -2.95 13.15 2.89
CA GLU A 316 -4.25 13.37 2.21
C GLU A 316 -4.12 14.21 0.92
N SER A 317 -2.92 14.55 0.46
CA SER A 317 -2.71 15.30 -0.80
C SER A 317 -2.62 14.42 -2.05
N GLY A 318 -2.53 13.09 -1.90
CA GLY A 318 -2.51 12.13 -3.00
C GLY A 318 -3.10 10.77 -2.64
N ILE A 319 -3.60 10.02 -3.63
CA ILE A 319 -4.25 8.70 -3.45
C ILE A 319 -3.37 7.65 -2.76
N MET A 320 -2.05 7.70 -2.92
CA MET A 320 -1.15 6.73 -2.27
C MET A 320 -0.96 6.99 -0.76
N GLY A 321 -1.60 8.01 -0.19
CA GLY A 321 -1.67 8.22 1.24
C GLY A 321 -2.95 7.65 1.82
N TYR A 322 -3.85 8.51 2.26
CA TYR A 322 -5.04 8.06 2.98
C TYR A 322 -6.12 7.53 2.01
N SER A 323 -6.58 6.31 2.24
CA SER A 323 -7.69 5.67 1.52
C SER A 323 -9.03 6.10 2.15
N PHE A 324 -10.06 6.32 1.32
CA PHE A 324 -11.37 6.78 1.77
C PHE A 324 -12.46 5.77 1.40
N ASP A 325 -13.45 5.54 2.25
CA ASP A 325 -14.44 4.45 2.12
C ASP A 325 -15.69 4.81 1.31
N GLU A 326 -15.69 5.96 0.64
CA GLU A 326 -16.81 6.41 -0.17
C GLU A 326 -16.79 5.87 -1.60
N ASP A 327 -18.00 5.70 -2.12
CA ASP A 327 -18.31 5.36 -3.50
C ASP A 327 -18.32 6.64 -4.37
N ASP A 328 -17.81 6.55 -5.60
CA ASP A 328 -17.72 7.65 -6.57
C ASP A 328 -16.96 8.93 -6.11
N THR A 329 -16.14 8.84 -5.07
CA THR A 329 -15.40 9.97 -4.50
C THR A 329 -14.19 9.48 -3.71
N PRO A 330 -13.10 10.28 -3.61
CA PRO A 330 -12.91 11.60 -4.19
C PRO A 330 -12.39 11.60 -5.64
N ARG A 331 -12.74 12.66 -6.38
CA ARG A 331 -12.04 13.03 -7.62
C ARG A 331 -10.65 13.58 -7.27
N MET A 332 -9.70 12.68 -7.16
CA MET A 332 -8.38 12.95 -6.62
C MET A 332 -7.34 12.15 -7.40
N CYS A 333 -6.14 12.71 -7.53
CA CYS A 333 -5.03 12.05 -8.20
C CYS A 333 -3.84 11.88 -7.25
N PHE A 334 -2.69 11.50 -7.80
CA PHE A 334 -1.48 11.30 -7.02
C PHE A 334 -0.79 12.63 -6.68
N ASN A 335 0.02 12.61 -5.63
CA ASN A 335 0.85 13.75 -5.25
C ASN A 335 2.02 13.96 -6.25
N PRO A 336 2.74 15.10 -6.19
CA PRO A 336 3.82 15.41 -7.13
C PRO A 336 4.93 14.35 -7.24
N ALA A 337 5.31 13.71 -6.12
CA ALA A 337 6.36 12.68 -6.15
C ALA A 337 5.94 11.45 -6.96
N LYS A 338 4.69 11.00 -6.78
CA LYS A 338 4.11 9.88 -7.53
C LYS A 338 3.81 10.23 -8.98
N ASN A 339 3.33 11.45 -9.24
CA ASN A 339 3.17 11.98 -10.60
C ASN A 339 4.48 11.99 -11.39
N TYR A 340 5.59 12.38 -10.75
CA TYR A 340 6.92 12.34 -11.37
C TYR A 340 7.37 10.89 -11.63
N GLN A 341 7.18 10.00 -10.65
CA GLN A 341 7.50 8.57 -10.78
C GLN A 341 6.80 7.93 -11.98
N LEU A 342 5.51 8.26 -12.19
CA LEU A 342 4.70 7.76 -13.30
C LEU A 342 5.06 8.39 -14.65
N GLY A 343 5.70 9.57 -14.66
CA GLY A 343 6.19 10.22 -15.88
C GLY A 343 5.11 10.79 -16.81
N TRP A 344 3.85 10.85 -16.39
CA TRP A 344 2.73 11.34 -17.20
C TRP A 344 2.88 12.81 -17.61
N TYR A 345 3.56 13.63 -16.80
CA TYR A 345 3.67 15.06 -17.01
C TYR A 345 5.01 15.47 -17.63
N SER A 346 5.59 14.59 -18.46
CA SER A 346 6.96 14.75 -18.96
C SER A 346 7.23 16.06 -19.71
N LEU A 347 6.21 16.65 -20.33
CA LEU A 347 6.31 17.95 -21.01
C LEU A 347 6.35 19.14 -20.06
N GLN A 348 5.92 18.98 -18.82
CA GLN A 348 5.83 20.06 -17.82
C GLN A 348 6.43 19.64 -16.47
N GLN A 349 7.37 18.70 -16.47
CA GLN A 349 8.21 18.40 -15.33
C GLN A 349 9.59 19.03 -15.52
N VAL A 350 10.24 19.40 -14.43
CA VAL A 350 11.62 19.90 -14.44
C VAL A 350 12.40 19.25 -13.31
N SER A 351 13.65 18.88 -13.58
CA SER A 351 14.62 18.38 -12.60
C SER A 351 15.77 19.36 -12.56
N ILE A 352 16.16 19.80 -11.37
CA ILE A 352 17.34 20.65 -11.18
C ILE A 352 18.20 20.11 -10.05
N ASN A 353 19.50 20.26 -10.21
CA ASN A 353 20.44 20.24 -9.10
C ASN A 353 20.46 21.63 -8.44
N PRO A 354 19.92 21.82 -7.22
CA PRO A 354 19.84 23.13 -6.60
C PRO A 354 21.22 23.78 -6.40
N LEU A 355 22.27 22.99 -6.23
CA LEU A 355 23.62 23.47 -5.94
C LEU A 355 24.25 24.23 -7.11
N GLU A 356 23.75 24.06 -8.32
CA GLU A 356 24.19 24.82 -9.50
C GLU A 356 23.74 26.29 -9.45
N TYR A 357 22.84 26.64 -8.53
CA TYR A 357 22.18 27.95 -8.44
C TYR A 357 22.44 28.66 -7.10
N ILE A 358 23.53 28.31 -6.41
CA ILE A 358 23.95 28.99 -5.19
C ILE A 358 24.06 30.51 -5.42
N GLY A 359 23.39 31.29 -4.57
CA GLY A 359 23.34 32.75 -4.70
C GLY A 359 22.52 33.29 -5.89
N ASN A 360 21.90 32.42 -6.71
CA ASN A 360 21.09 32.79 -7.87
C ASN A 360 19.67 32.18 -7.79
N PRO A 361 18.71 32.87 -7.14
CA PRO A 361 17.36 32.34 -6.96
C PRO A 361 16.65 32.03 -8.27
N GLN A 362 16.01 30.86 -8.35
CA GLN A 362 15.21 30.43 -9.49
C GLN A 362 13.72 30.66 -9.22
N THR A 363 12.96 31.04 -10.24
CA THR A 363 11.50 31.25 -10.14
C THR A 363 10.77 30.32 -11.09
N TYR A 364 9.72 29.67 -10.60
CA TYR A 364 8.90 28.75 -11.37
C TYR A 364 7.42 29.09 -11.20
N VAL A 365 6.64 28.93 -12.27
CA VAL A 365 5.18 28.93 -12.20
C VAL A 365 4.72 27.49 -12.17
N LEU A 366 4.04 27.10 -11.10
CA LEU A 366 3.44 25.79 -10.94
C LEU A 366 1.97 25.81 -11.30
N ASN A 367 1.50 24.77 -11.98
CA ASN A 367 0.09 24.50 -12.20
C ASN A 367 -0.34 23.20 -11.52
N GLY A 368 -1.64 23.07 -11.30
CA GLY A 368 -2.24 21.80 -10.92
C GLY A 368 -2.25 20.81 -12.08
N ILE A 369 -2.36 19.53 -11.76
CA ILE A 369 -2.39 18.44 -12.75
C ILE A 369 -3.52 18.56 -13.77
N ASN A 370 -4.62 19.23 -13.42
CA ASN A 370 -5.76 19.45 -14.31
C ASN A 370 -5.37 20.35 -15.50
N GLU A 371 -4.36 21.19 -15.32
CA GLU A 371 -3.88 22.15 -16.31
C GLU A 371 -2.72 21.60 -17.17
N TYR A 372 -2.43 20.29 -17.11
CA TYR A 372 -1.42 19.70 -17.98
C TYR A 372 -1.81 19.84 -19.46
N ASP A 373 -0.88 20.34 -20.26
CA ASP A 373 -1.00 20.51 -21.69
C ASP A 373 -0.30 19.35 -22.41
N THR A 374 -1.11 18.46 -22.98
CA THR A 374 -0.63 17.30 -23.73
C THR A 374 0.01 17.66 -25.07
N ASN A 375 -0.19 18.88 -25.58
CA ASN A 375 0.28 19.32 -26.89
C ASN A 375 1.50 20.24 -26.85
N GLY A 376 1.96 20.65 -25.66
CA GLY A 376 3.07 21.60 -25.56
C GLY A 376 3.66 21.74 -24.16
N ASN A 377 4.94 22.10 -24.10
CA ASN A 377 5.56 22.59 -22.88
C ASN A 377 5.22 24.08 -22.78
N ASN A 378 4.14 24.42 -22.08
CA ASN A 378 4.00 25.78 -21.59
C ASN A 378 5.11 26.03 -20.53
N ASN A 379 5.54 27.27 -20.33
CA ASN A 379 6.63 27.55 -19.37
C ASN A 379 6.30 27.13 -17.93
N ASN A 380 5.03 26.81 -17.62
CA ASN A 380 4.58 26.38 -16.31
C ASN A 380 4.93 24.90 -16.08
N LYS A 381 4.94 24.49 -14.82
CA LYS A 381 5.38 23.15 -14.40
C LYS A 381 4.34 22.48 -13.52
N ILE A 382 4.10 21.20 -13.75
CA ILE A 382 3.25 20.36 -12.89
C ILE A 382 4.06 19.86 -11.69
N VAL A 383 5.32 19.47 -11.94
CA VAL A 383 6.23 18.98 -10.89
C VAL A 383 7.63 19.55 -11.09
N LEU A 384 8.21 20.05 -10.00
CA LEU A 384 9.62 20.39 -9.88
C LEU A 384 10.31 19.35 -8.99
N ARG A 385 11.30 18.65 -9.51
CA ARG A 385 12.22 17.80 -8.76
C ARG A 385 13.47 18.60 -8.39
N LEU A 386 13.84 18.54 -7.11
CA LEU A 386 15.11 19.04 -6.59
C LEU A 386 15.97 17.81 -6.30
N GLU A 387 17.03 17.65 -7.08
CA GLU A 387 17.97 16.54 -6.98
C GLU A 387 18.80 16.66 -5.72
N GLN A 388 19.01 15.54 -5.04
CA GLN A 388 20.02 15.43 -3.98
C GLN A 388 20.92 14.23 -4.24
N ASP A 389 20.45 13.02 -3.92
CA ASP A 389 21.23 11.78 -4.10
C ASP A 389 20.36 10.59 -4.50
N GLY A 390 19.09 10.80 -4.86
CA GLY A 390 18.20 9.74 -5.33
C GLY A 390 18.69 9.04 -6.60
N ASP A 391 19.37 9.75 -7.50
CA ASP A 391 19.95 9.17 -8.72
C ASP A 391 21.21 8.33 -8.47
N THR A 392 22.00 8.68 -7.45
CA THR A 392 23.30 8.05 -7.17
C THR A 392 23.20 6.96 -6.12
N ASN A 393 22.25 7.05 -5.19
CA ASN A 393 21.96 6.08 -4.16
C ASN A 393 20.54 5.54 -4.35
N ILE A 394 20.36 4.58 -5.27
CA ILE A 394 19.02 4.06 -5.61
C ILE A 394 18.28 3.50 -4.38
N GLU A 395 18.98 2.94 -3.39
CA GLU A 395 18.36 2.30 -2.23
C GLU A 395 17.93 3.28 -1.15
N THR A 396 18.79 4.26 -0.83
CA THR A 396 18.67 5.12 0.35
C THR A 396 18.68 6.61 0.04
N GLY A 397 19.00 6.97 -1.19
CA GLY A 397 19.06 8.34 -1.67
C GLY A 397 17.70 8.99 -1.64
N ILE A 398 17.71 10.30 -1.46
CA ILE A 398 16.51 11.11 -1.37
C ILE A 398 16.51 12.16 -2.46
N ASP A 399 15.30 12.54 -2.89
CA ASP A 399 15.06 13.75 -3.68
C ASP A 399 13.80 14.44 -3.16
N PHE A 400 13.63 15.71 -3.53
CA PHE A 400 12.45 16.48 -3.17
C PHE A 400 11.60 16.81 -4.40
N TYR A 401 10.29 16.85 -4.20
CA TYR A 401 9.30 17.10 -5.24
C TYR A 401 8.38 18.21 -4.77
N VAL A 402 8.20 19.22 -5.63
CA VAL A 402 7.37 20.39 -5.37
C VAL A 402 6.29 20.46 -6.44
N GLY A 403 5.04 20.67 -6.02
CA GLY A 403 3.92 20.83 -6.93
C GLY A 403 2.79 21.62 -6.31
N TYR A 404 1.85 22.09 -7.14
CA TYR A 404 0.68 22.84 -6.68
C TYR A 404 -0.54 21.92 -6.64
N ASN A 405 -1.04 21.62 -5.43
CA ASN A 405 -2.18 20.73 -5.25
C ASN A 405 -3.50 21.48 -5.47
N HIS A 406 -3.71 21.93 -6.71
CA HIS A 406 -4.89 22.69 -7.12
C HIS A 406 -6.15 21.82 -7.02
N ALA A 407 -7.12 22.26 -6.24
CA ALA A 407 -8.40 21.58 -6.07
C ALA A 407 -9.37 21.97 -7.20
N ASN A 408 -9.03 21.57 -8.43
CA ASN A 408 -9.79 21.89 -9.64
C ASN A 408 -9.96 20.68 -10.56
N GLY A 409 -11.05 20.65 -11.32
CA GLY A 409 -11.35 19.65 -12.34
C GLY A 409 -11.15 18.21 -11.86
N ILE A 410 -10.18 17.51 -12.43
CA ILE A 410 -9.85 16.10 -12.12
C ILE A 410 -9.35 15.87 -10.69
N ASN A 411 -8.94 16.93 -9.99
CA ASN A 411 -8.37 16.89 -8.63
C ASN A 411 -9.21 17.67 -7.61
N VAL A 412 -10.43 18.09 -7.96
CA VAL A 412 -11.30 18.93 -7.12
C VAL A 412 -11.67 18.27 -5.78
N GLY A 413 -11.59 16.94 -5.70
CA GLY A 413 -11.88 16.15 -4.52
C GLY A 413 -10.69 15.95 -3.57
N THR A 414 -9.49 16.44 -3.88
CA THR A 414 -8.32 16.30 -2.98
C THR A 414 -8.65 16.75 -1.57
N ARG A 415 -8.33 15.96 -0.54
CA ARG A 415 -8.77 16.22 0.85
C ARG A 415 -7.75 17.04 1.64
N GLY A 416 -6.48 16.75 1.45
CA GLY A 416 -5.35 17.46 2.03
C GLY A 416 -4.79 18.54 1.12
N SER A 417 -4.24 19.58 1.73
CA SER A 417 -3.42 20.61 1.06
C SER A 417 -4.04 21.26 -0.19
N GLN A 418 -5.37 21.41 -0.20
CA GLN A 418 -6.11 22.04 -1.29
C GLN A 418 -5.58 23.46 -1.58
N ASN A 419 -5.28 23.73 -2.85
CA ASN A 419 -4.80 25.02 -3.34
C ASN A 419 -3.52 25.50 -2.65
N LYS A 420 -2.66 24.56 -2.24
CA LYS A 420 -1.35 24.83 -1.62
C LYS A 420 -0.22 24.29 -2.48
N VAL A 421 0.95 24.89 -2.34
CA VAL A 421 2.20 24.29 -2.82
C VAL A 421 2.65 23.26 -1.81
N VAL A 422 2.80 22.00 -2.24
CA VAL A 422 3.28 20.91 -1.39
C VAL A 422 4.74 20.64 -1.67
N VAL A 423 5.50 20.35 -0.62
CA VAL A 423 6.89 19.90 -0.69
C VAL A 423 6.95 18.49 -0.14
N LEU A 424 7.42 17.54 -0.96
CA LEU A 424 7.54 16.15 -0.59
C LEU A 424 9.00 15.69 -0.66
N GLN A 425 9.38 14.77 0.21
CA GLN A 425 10.62 14.01 0.10
C GLN A 425 10.28 12.60 -0.38
N LYS A 426 11.03 12.06 -1.34
CA LYS A 426 10.92 10.64 -1.72
C LYS A 426 12.17 9.90 -1.27
N ASN A 427 11.97 8.77 -0.59
CA ASN A 427 13.04 7.94 -0.05
C ASN A 427 13.25 6.71 -0.94
N GLY A 428 14.45 6.59 -1.52
CA GLY A 428 14.85 5.45 -2.33
C GLY A 428 14.10 5.33 -3.67
N GLY A 429 14.52 4.34 -4.45
CA GLY A 429 14.04 4.00 -5.78
C GLY A 429 14.43 4.98 -6.89
N GLY A 430 15.25 5.99 -6.60
CA GLY A 430 15.52 7.09 -7.53
C GLY A 430 14.25 7.80 -8.02
N PRO A 431 14.28 8.49 -9.17
CA PRO A 431 13.14 9.29 -9.63
C PRO A 431 11.93 8.46 -10.06
N PHE A 432 12.17 7.29 -10.66
CA PHE A 432 11.13 6.51 -11.33
C PHE A 432 10.86 5.14 -10.69
N GLY A 433 11.67 4.71 -9.73
CA GLY A 433 11.46 3.45 -9.00
C GLY A 433 10.66 3.64 -7.71
N ARG A 434 10.41 2.53 -7.02
CA ARG A 434 9.62 2.46 -5.79
C ARG A 434 10.24 3.27 -4.65
N GLY A 435 9.47 4.16 -4.02
CA GLY A 435 9.93 4.87 -2.83
C GLY A 435 8.81 5.61 -2.09
N THR A 436 8.85 5.56 -0.75
CA THR A 436 7.88 6.27 0.10
C THR A 436 8.03 7.77 -0.14
N SER A 437 6.91 8.46 -0.32
CA SER A 437 6.91 9.92 -0.33
C SER A 437 6.40 10.45 1.01
N LEU A 438 7.04 11.45 1.58
CA LEU A 438 6.63 12.10 2.82
C LEU A 438 6.27 13.55 2.52
N LEU A 439 5.06 13.96 2.90
CA LEU A 439 4.65 15.36 2.85
C LEU A 439 5.37 16.13 3.96
N LEU A 440 6.25 17.06 3.57
CA LEU A 440 7.06 17.86 4.49
C LEU A 440 6.44 19.22 4.79
N ALA A 441 5.80 19.84 3.79
CA ALA A 441 5.20 21.16 3.92
C ALA A 441 4.00 21.33 2.99
N SER A 442 3.08 22.20 3.42
CA SER A 442 1.93 22.65 2.64
C SER A 442 1.81 24.15 2.78
N LEU A 443 2.28 24.86 1.75
CA LEU A 443 2.53 26.29 1.76
C LEU A 443 1.34 27.06 1.20
N SER A 444 0.98 28.14 1.87
CA SER A 444 0.08 29.19 1.38
C SER A 444 0.92 30.35 0.80
N PRO A 445 0.33 31.27 0.02
CA PRO A 445 1.07 32.44 -0.46
C PRO A 445 1.70 33.23 0.69
N GLY A 446 3.00 33.51 0.58
CA GLY A 446 3.83 34.12 1.61
C GLY A 446 4.62 33.12 2.47
N ASP A 447 4.18 31.86 2.55
CA ASP A 447 4.88 30.83 3.33
C ASP A 447 6.17 30.38 2.64
N SER A 448 7.08 29.84 3.44
CA SER A 448 8.31 29.21 2.94
C SER A 448 8.64 27.93 3.70
N TYR A 449 9.31 27.01 3.03
CA TYR A 449 9.89 25.81 3.62
C TYR A 449 11.39 25.77 3.38
N VAL A 450 12.15 25.34 4.39
CA VAL A 450 13.59 25.15 4.29
C VAL A 450 13.87 23.66 4.28
N ILE A 451 14.50 23.19 3.21
CA ILE A 451 15.15 21.89 3.16
C ILE A 451 16.57 22.08 3.72
N PRO A 452 16.86 21.59 4.94
CA PRO A 452 18.18 21.71 5.51
C PRO A 452 19.13 20.70 4.88
N ASN A 453 20.42 21.07 4.80
CA ASN A 453 21.52 20.16 4.49
C ASN A 453 21.37 19.37 3.17
N LEU A 454 20.83 19.99 2.12
CA LEU A 454 20.91 19.43 0.78
C LEU A 454 22.37 19.53 0.32
N ASN A 455 23.13 18.44 0.49
CA ASN A 455 24.56 18.33 0.16
C ASN A 455 25.43 19.46 0.75
N GLY A 456 25.13 19.89 1.98
CA GLY A 456 25.87 20.94 2.69
C GLY A 456 25.32 22.36 2.54
N SER A 457 24.28 22.57 1.72
CA SER A 457 23.59 23.85 1.57
C SER A 457 22.15 23.77 2.09
N SER A 458 21.50 24.92 2.23
CA SER A 458 20.06 24.97 2.52
C SER A 458 19.28 25.49 1.32
N VAL A 459 18.16 24.83 1.01
CA VAL A 459 17.26 25.25 -0.08
C VAL A 459 15.97 25.77 0.53
N VAL A 460 15.62 27.01 0.18
CA VAL A 460 14.39 27.68 0.63
C VAL A 460 13.41 27.73 -0.52
N ILE A 461 12.23 27.14 -0.34
CA ILE A 461 11.12 27.19 -1.28
C ILE A 461 10.09 28.18 -0.72
N THR A 462 9.87 29.29 -1.41
CA THR A 462 8.88 30.32 -1.05
C THR A 462 7.73 30.30 -2.04
N PHE A 463 6.49 30.17 -1.54
CA PHE A 463 5.30 30.38 -2.38
C PHE A 463 4.99 31.87 -2.44
N GLN A 464 5.33 32.54 -3.54
CA GLN A 464 5.29 34.00 -3.61
C GLN A 464 3.87 34.53 -3.81
N SER A 465 3.14 33.96 -4.78
CA SER A 465 1.83 34.44 -5.17
C SER A 465 1.10 33.40 -5.99
N VAL A 466 -0.22 33.53 -6.06
CA VAL A 466 -1.07 32.79 -6.99
C VAL A 466 -1.96 33.78 -7.73
N THR A 467 -2.26 33.52 -8.99
CA THR A 467 -3.22 34.31 -9.76
C THR A 467 -4.61 34.26 -9.13
N SER A 468 -5.45 35.25 -9.43
CA SER A 468 -6.79 35.36 -8.83
C SER A 468 -7.73 34.21 -9.22
N ASP A 469 -7.47 33.55 -10.34
CA ASP A 469 -8.18 32.35 -10.79
C ASP A 469 -7.60 31.05 -10.19
N LEU A 470 -6.64 31.18 -9.27
CA LEU A 470 -5.89 30.11 -8.60
C LEU A 470 -5.04 29.22 -9.53
N LYS A 471 -4.94 29.54 -10.83
CA LYS A 471 -4.32 28.65 -11.80
C LYS A 471 -2.79 28.58 -11.68
N ASP A 472 -2.15 29.75 -11.56
CA ASP A 472 -0.70 29.90 -11.71
C ASP A 472 -0.08 30.24 -10.34
N ALA A 473 0.55 29.24 -9.70
CA ALA A 473 1.22 29.36 -8.42
C ALA A 473 2.72 29.65 -8.61
N THR A 474 3.17 30.89 -8.34
CA THR A 474 4.57 31.27 -8.50
C THR A 474 5.38 30.94 -7.25
N ILE A 475 6.43 30.14 -7.41
CA ILE A 475 7.39 29.81 -6.36
C ILE A 475 8.76 30.37 -6.66
N LYS A 476 9.53 30.65 -5.61
CA LYS A 476 10.95 30.99 -5.69
C LYS A 476 11.77 29.96 -4.91
N VAL A 477 12.82 29.45 -5.53
CA VAL A 477 13.80 28.54 -4.95
C VAL A 477 15.11 29.30 -4.76
N THR A 478 15.55 29.43 -3.50
CA THR A 478 16.81 30.10 -3.14
C THR A 478 17.74 29.08 -2.49
N VAL A 479 19.00 29.05 -2.91
CA VAL A 479 20.03 28.19 -2.31
C VAL A 479 21.05 29.06 -1.58
N ASN A 480 21.23 28.78 -0.29
CA ASN A 480 22.19 29.48 0.55
C ASN A 480 23.43 28.60 0.77
N GLU A 481 24.61 29.21 0.68
CA GLU A 481 25.92 28.54 0.81
C GLU A 481 26.03 27.74 2.11
N ASP A 482 25.58 28.33 3.22
CA ASP A 482 25.57 27.66 4.52
C ASP A 482 24.22 26.99 4.81
N PRO A 483 24.22 25.85 5.51
CA PRO A 483 23.00 25.29 6.03
C PRO A 483 22.44 26.26 7.07
N ILE A 484 21.27 26.85 6.79
CA ILE A 484 20.57 27.66 7.77
C ILE A 484 20.32 26.78 9.00
N PRO A 485 20.73 27.21 10.22
CA PRO A 485 20.41 26.47 11.43
C PRO A 485 18.89 26.23 11.49
N THR A 486 18.48 24.97 11.69
CA THR A 486 17.06 24.63 11.87
C THR A 486 16.54 25.45 13.04
N GLN A 487 15.77 26.52 12.77
CA GLN A 487 15.13 27.26 13.84
C GLN A 487 14.18 26.28 14.54
N ALA A 488 14.24 26.25 15.88
CA ALA A 488 13.25 25.57 16.70
C ALA A 488 11.84 25.99 16.23
N PRO A 489 10.83 25.10 16.32
CA PRO A 489 9.48 25.41 15.85
C PRO A 489 9.03 26.76 16.41
N SER A 490 8.85 27.74 15.52
CA SER A 490 8.40 29.08 15.90
C SER A 490 6.91 28.99 16.23
N VAL A 491 6.63 28.59 17.47
CA VAL A 491 5.34 28.82 18.10
C VAL A 491 5.45 30.12 18.88
N SER A 492 5.43 31.25 18.17
CA SER A 492 5.09 32.53 18.78
C SER A 492 3.70 32.93 18.27
N PRO A 493 2.68 32.98 19.16
CA PRO A 493 1.37 33.48 18.80
C PRO A 493 1.49 34.97 18.41
N PRO A 494 0.79 35.45 17.37
CA PRO A 494 0.67 36.88 17.15
C PRO A 494 -0.07 37.50 18.34
N THR A 495 0.62 38.35 19.10
CA THR A 495 0.05 39.24 20.10
C THR A 495 -0.88 40.22 19.39
N THR A 496 -2.16 39.84 19.28
CA THR A 496 -3.20 40.72 18.75
C THR A 496 -3.81 41.46 19.93
N THR A 497 -3.40 42.71 20.13
CA THR A 497 -4.11 43.67 20.99
C THR A 497 -5.45 44.00 20.32
N ILE A 498 -6.55 43.58 20.95
CA ILE A 498 -7.92 43.89 20.52
C ILE A 498 -8.29 45.30 21.01
N PRO A 499 -8.71 46.23 20.13
CA PRO A 499 -9.60 47.31 20.52
C PRO A 499 -11.05 46.89 20.28
N THR A 500 -11.81 46.86 21.37
CA THR A 500 -13.26 46.71 21.43
C THR A 500 -13.96 47.82 20.62
N SER A 501 -14.81 47.44 19.66
CA SER A 501 -16.03 48.23 19.38
C SER A 501 -17.11 47.34 18.76
N ALA A 502 -18.29 47.41 19.36
CA ALA A 502 -19.49 46.68 18.96
C ALA A 502 -20.14 47.33 17.73
N THR A 503 -20.76 46.53 16.86
CA THR A 503 -21.95 46.96 16.12
C THR A 503 -22.78 45.75 15.61
N THR A 504 -24.01 45.74 16.12
CA THR A 504 -25.30 45.17 15.71
C THR A 504 -25.50 44.44 14.37
N TYR A 505 -26.24 43.33 14.53
CA TYR A 505 -26.93 42.45 13.59
C TYR A 505 -27.72 43.10 12.44
N TYR A 506 -27.71 42.42 11.27
CA TYR A 506 -28.90 42.15 10.46
C TYR A 506 -28.82 40.71 9.88
N PRO A 507 -29.95 39.98 9.77
CA PRO A 507 -29.96 38.59 9.34
C PRO A 507 -30.17 38.47 7.82
N THR A 508 -29.50 37.51 7.18
CA THR A 508 -29.92 37.02 5.86
C THR A 508 -30.59 35.65 6.02
N SER A 509 -31.80 35.59 5.46
CA SER A 509 -32.68 34.44 5.33
C SER A 509 -32.13 33.46 4.29
N TYR A 510 -31.73 32.25 4.67
CA TYR A 510 -32.00 30.96 3.97
C TYR A 510 -31.39 29.79 4.79
N PRO A 511 -32.12 28.69 5.06
CA PRO A 511 -31.59 27.55 5.81
C PRO A 511 -30.84 26.58 4.88
N THR A 512 -29.57 26.31 5.15
CA THR A 512 -28.87 25.12 4.63
C THR A 512 -29.18 23.93 5.54
N SER A 513 -29.79 22.89 4.96
CA SER A 513 -30.25 21.69 5.65
C SER A 513 -29.21 20.58 5.65
N TYR A 514 -28.15 20.67 6.46
CA TYR A 514 -27.36 19.49 6.86
C TYR A 514 -26.73 19.70 8.25
N PRO A 515 -26.98 18.82 9.23
CA PRO A 515 -26.35 18.90 10.54
C PRO A 515 -24.96 18.24 10.49
N THR A 516 -23.90 19.04 10.61
CA THR A 516 -22.55 18.54 10.91
C THR A 516 -22.46 18.14 12.38
N TYR A 517 -22.52 16.83 12.65
CA TYR A 517 -22.17 16.27 13.95
C TYR A 517 -20.72 15.81 13.96
N TYR A 518 -19.81 16.68 14.40
CA TYR A 518 -18.56 16.23 15.03
C TYR A 518 -18.22 17.14 16.22
N PRO A 519 -18.14 16.60 17.45
CA PRO A 519 -17.62 17.34 18.59
C PRO A 519 -16.09 17.35 18.56
N THR A 520 -15.50 18.53 18.42
CA THR A 520 -14.08 18.79 18.69
C THR A 520 -13.81 18.68 20.18
N TYR A 521 -13.17 17.59 20.60
CA TYR A 521 -12.54 17.48 21.92
C TYR A 521 -11.03 17.33 21.76
N TYR A 522 -10.31 18.44 21.83
CA TYR A 522 -8.95 18.46 22.37
C TYR A 522 -8.77 19.75 23.19
N PRO A 523 -8.50 19.64 24.51
CA PRO A 523 -8.04 20.76 25.30
C PRO A 523 -6.51 20.96 25.13
N THR A 524 -6.11 22.22 25.15
CA THR A 524 -4.76 22.76 24.97
C THR A 524 -3.86 22.51 26.19
N SER A 525 -2.59 22.19 25.93
CA SER A 525 -1.34 22.41 26.70
C SER A 525 -1.32 22.27 28.24
N GLY A 526 -0.50 21.35 28.75
CA GLY A 526 0.02 21.38 30.11
C GLY A 526 1.16 20.37 30.30
N ASP A 527 2.37 20.85 30.58
CA ASP A 527 3.64 20.13 30.78
C ASP A 527 3.69 19.21 32.04
N ASP A 528 2.55 18.75 32.55
CA ASP A 528 2.44 17.97 33.81
C ASP A 528 1.81 16.57 33.63
N GLN A 529 1.73 16.06 32.39
CA GLN A 529 0.82 14.95 32.04
C GLN A 529 1.32 13.51 32.33
N CYS A 530 2.50 13.31 32.91
CA CYS A 530 3.10 11.98 33.07
C CYS A 530 3.31 11.52 34.51
N VAL A 531 2.28 11.71 35.33
CA VAL A 531 2.23 11.16 36.69
C VAL A 531 1.05 10.20 36.80
N ASP A 532 1.29 9.01 37.36
CA ASP A 532 0.22 8.05 37.66
C ASP A 532 -0.73 8.61 38.74
N ASP A 533 -2.04 8.56 38.50
CA ASP A 533 -3.04 9.00 39.48
C ASP A 533 -2.98 8.13 40.76
N PRO A 534 -2.60 8.70 41.92
CA PRO A 534 -2.49 7.96 43.18
C PRO A 534 -3.84 7.44 43.68
N ASN A 535 -4.96 8.03 43.24
CA ASN A 535 -6.31 7.68 43.67
C ASN A 535 -6.99 6.66 42.76
N TYR A 536 -6.41 6.35 41.60
CA TYR A 536 -7.00 5.43 40.63
C TYR A 536 -7.18 4.02 41.20
N LYS A 537 -8.40 3.48 41.03
CA LYS A 537 -8.80 2.12 41.44
C LYS A 537 -9.63 1.48 40.33
N TYR A 538 -9.06 0.49 39.63
CA TYR A 538 -9.80 -0.20 38.57
C TYR A 538 -10.98 -1.00 39.14
N LYS A 539 -12.20 -0.68 38.68
CA LYS A 539 -13.46 -1.28 39.16
C LYS A 539 -13.67 -1.13 40.68
N ASN A 540 -13.31 0.02 41.25
CA ASN A 540 -13.41 0.33 42.70
C ASN A 540 -12.65 -0.65 43.63
N ASP A 541 -11.73 -1.46 43.10
CA ASP A 541 -10.97 -2.43 43.89
C ASP A 541 -9.74 -1.77 44.54
N LYS A 542 -9.70 -1.76 45.88
CA LYS A 542 -8.62 -1.16 46.69
C LYS A 542 -7.24 -1.77 46.41
N LYS A 543 -7.17 -2.98 45.81
CA LYS A 543 -5.92 -3.64 45.43
C LYS A 543 -5.49 -3.34 43.99
N LYS A 544 -6.35 -2.73 43.15
CA LYS A 544 -6.10 -2.48 41.73
C LYS A 544 -5.75 -1.02 41.41
N THR A 545 -4.68 -0.52 42.05
CA THR A 545 -4.13 0.82 41.81
C THR A 545 -2.98 0.82 40.80
N CYS A 546 -2.55 1.98 40.32
CA CYS A 546 -1.38 2.11 39.44
C CYS A 546 -0.14 1.45 40.08
N LYS A 547 0.18 1.81 41.33
CA LYS A 547 1.34 1.29 42.07
C LYS A 547 1.27 -0.21 42.40
N LYS A 548 0.11 -0.72 42.86
CA LYS A 548 0.02 -2.11 43.39
C LYS A 548 -0.36 -3.15 42.33
N TRP A 549 -1.02 -2.73 41.26
CA TRP A 549 -1.54 -3.64 40.24
C TRP A 549 -0.96 -3.40 38.87
N VAL A 550 -0.95 -2.16 38.36
CA VAL A 550 -0.43 -1.87 37.03
C VAL A 550 1.09 -2.04 37.02
N ALA A 551 1.80 -1.34 37.92
CA ALA A 551 3.25 -1.38 38.10
C ALA A 551 3.79 -2.67 38.72
N LYS A 552 2.94 -3.67 38.99
CA LYS A 552 3.38 -4.93 39.60
C LYS A 552 4.31 -5.69 38.64
N GLY A 553 5.60 -5.73 39.00
CA GLY A 553 6.65 -6.46 38.28
C GLY A 553 7.37 -5.66 37.19
N THR A 554 7.28 -4.32 37.22
CA THR A 554 7.92 -3.44 36.23
C THR A 554 9.39 -3.13 36.51
N SER A 555 9.93 -3.46 37.69
CA SER A 555 11.34 -3.24 38.05
C SER A 555 12.35 -4.01 37.18
N LYS A 556 11.92 -5.10 36.51
CA LYS A 556 12.72 -5.85 35.52
C LYS A 556 11.79 -6.39 34.43
N LEU A 557 11.61 -5.65 33.34
CA LEU A 557 10.72 -5.99 32.23
C LEU A 557 11.37 -6.99 31.27
N ASN A 558 10.77 -8.18 31.14
CA ASN A 558 11.06 -9.15 30.09
C ASN A 558 9.84 -9.30 29.15
N LYS A 559 9.98 -10.03 28.02
CA LYS A 559 8.91 -10.21 27.01
C LYS A 559 7.56 -10.62 27.62
N LYS A 560 7.57 -11.57 28.57
CA LYS A 560 6.36 -12.06 29.27
C LYS A 560 5.72 -10.99 30.17
N LYS A 561 6.54 -10.20 30.88
CA LYS A 561 6.06 -9.11 31.77
C LYS A 561 5.57 -7.90 30.96
N LYS A 562 6.23 -7.53 29.86
CA LYS A 562 5.76 -6.50 28.92
C LYS A 562 4.37 -6.85 28.37
N ARG A 563 4.15 -8.10 27.92
CA ARG A 563 2.82 -8.56 27.46
C ARG A 563 1.75 -8.47 28.56
N LYS A 564 2.09 -8.81 29.81
CA LYS A 564 1.17 -8.70 30.95
C LYS A 564 0.83 -7.25 31.31
N LEU A 565 1.83 -6.35 31.25
CA LEU A 565 1.62 -4.93 31.49
C LEU A 565 0.75 -4.31 30.36
N LYS A 566 1.05 -4.61 29.10
CA LYS A 566 0.25 -4.18 27.93
C LYS A 566 -1.23 -4.57 28.08
N LYS A 567 -1.50 -5.80 28.54
CA LYS A 567 -2.86 -6.28 28.83
C LYS A 567 -3.56 -5.53 29.98
N LYS A 568 -2.84 -5.04 30.99
CA LYS A 568 -3.43 -4.25 32.09
C LYS A 568 -3.74 -2.84 31.62
N CYS A 569 -2.81 -2.19 30.93
CA CYS A 569 -2.96 -0.83 30.40
C CYS A 569 -4.13 -0.72 29.41
N LYS A 570 -4.35 -1.74 28.57
CA LYS A 570 -5.48 -1.81 27.60
C LYS A 570 -6.87 -2.03 28.23
N LYS A 571 -6.98 -2.32 29.54
CA LYS A 571 -8.29 -2.54 30.16
C LYS A 571 -9.11 -1.24 30.20
N LYS A 572 -10.41 -1.33 29.93
CA LYS A 572 -11.36 -0.21 29.94
C LYS A 572 -12.32 -0.33 31.13
N TRP A 573 -12.64 0.80 31.77
CA TRP A 573 -13.71 0.92 32.76
C TRP A 573 -14.25 2.35 32.77
N LYS A 574 -15.59 2.51 32.81
CA LYS A 574 -16.28 3.82 32.67
C LYS A 574 -15.78 4.66 31.48
N LYS A 575 -15.65 4.02 30.32
CA LYS A 575 -15.15 4.61 29.06
C LYS A 575 -13.69 5.11 29.06
N GLN A 576 -12.98 5.07 30.20
CA GLN A 576 -11.55 5.39 30.30
C GLN A 576 -10.69 4.11 30.29
N ARG A 577 -9.51 4.19 29.67
CA ARG A 577 -8.52 3.10 29.67
C ARG A 577 -7.57 3.29 30.85
N VAL A 578 -6.96 2.20 31.32
CA VAL A 578 -6.06 2.25 32.49
C VAL A 578 -4.86 3.17 32.26
N TRP A 579 -4.40 3.30 31.02
CA TRP A 579 -3.29 4.22 30.71
C TRP A 579 -3.67 5.70 30.80
N ASP A 580 -4.96 6.05 30.78
CA ASP A 580 -5.38 7.46 30.96
C ASP A 580 -5.20 7.89 32.43
N SER A 581 -5.28 6.93 33.36
CA SER A 581 -5.08 7.17 34.80
C SER A 581 -3.71 6.71 35.32
N CYS A 582 -3.02 5.80 34.61
CA CYS A 582 -1.67 5.36 34.93
C CYS A 582 -0.71 5.62 33.75
N PRO A 583 -0.59 6.87 33.26
CA PRO A 583 0.13 7.16 32.03
C PRO A 583 1.64 6.91 32.13
N ALA A 584 2.27 7.15 33.28
CA ALA A 584 3.70 6.93 33.49
C ALA A 584 4.06 5.44 33.49
N THR A 585 3.28 4.62 34.21
CA THR A 585 3.52 3.18 34.26
C THR A 585 3.24 2.51 32.90
N CYS A 586 2.24 2.98 32.17
CA CYS A 586 1.88 2.41 30.87
C CYS A 586 2.83 2.83 29.74
N ALA A 587 3.52 3.96 29.87
CA ALA A 587 4.58 4.38 28.96
C ALA A 587 5.73 3.36 28.85
N LEU A 588 6.01 2.59 29.91
CA LEU A 588 7.03 1.53 29.91
C LEU A 588 6.80 0.39 28.89
N VAL A 589 5.62 0.33 28.27
CA VAL A 589 5.25 -0.60 27.18
C VAL A 589 4.64 0.13 25.98
N ASN A 590 5.01 1.40 25.80
CA ASN A 590 4.61 2.26 24.69
C ASN A 590 3.08 2.36 24.57
N LEU A 591 2.39 2.60 25.69
CA LEU A 591 0.95 2.81 25.74
C LEU A 591 0.57 4.04 26.56
N GLY A 592 -0.40 4.79 26.06
CA GLY A 592 -0.92 5.99 26.71
C GLY A 592 -0.22 7.28 26.25
N PRO A 593 -0.72 8.45 26.69
CA PRO A 593 -0.24 9.76 26.23
C PRO A 593 1.25 10.00 26.53
N CYS A 594 1.79 9.34 27.55
CA CYS A 594 3.20 9.49 27.97
C CYS A 594 4.18 8.55 27.27
N ALA A 595 3.74 7.73 26.31
CA ALA A 595 4.62 6.86 25.54
C ALA A 595 5.64 7.66 24.69
N VAL A 596 5.32 8.90 24.35
CA VAL A 596 6.14 9.78 23.50
C VAL A 596 7.38 10.35 24.24
N LEU A 597 7.35 10.40 25.57
CA LEU A 597 8.40 11.01 26.41
C LEU A 597 9.45 10.02 26.96
N MET A 598 9.33 8.73 26.62
CA MET A 598 10.21 7.65 27.11
C MET A 598 11.03 6.99 25.99
N LEU A 599 11.03 7.59 24.80
CA LEU A 599 12.00 7.36 23.71
C LEU A 599 13.18 8.31 23.89
#